data_AF-A0A977PJW6-F1
#
_entry.id   AF-A0A977PJW6-F1
#
_cell.length_a   1.000
_cell.length_b   1.000
_cell.length_c   1.000
_cell.angle_alpha   90.00
_cell.angle_beta   90.00
_cell.angle_gamma   90.00
#
_symmetry.space_group_name_H-M   'P 1'
#
loop_
_entity.id
_entity.type
_entity.pdbx_description
1 polymer ?
#
loop_
_entity_poly.entity_id
_entity_poly.type
_entity_poly.pdbx_seq_one_letter_code
_entity_poly.pdbx_strand_id
1 'polypeptide(L)'
;MIIMIPKDLLYDYWKSIMTKDGRKDTIKREIIHTYLDLINFNAREVAPVIAEHTERIVETLSNRNSITVIDTVAKAVYRVRHGTSNYLLPLEWGLTLHPIYKVPYIPGSAVKGVLRAAFISLLFEKYFNEPPEEEELREFLKEANKVASHLFGSTNDEPPFTGKSLITAYDSYPIEPGIAGLYVIGDVLTPHYPTTRELKDELDAEPRPIIGLSVAEGTRFRFVITIDKSRRDAIENAKEGVKELLHLNDNSPLLINLNVNRIHIFVGALLMKAFREVGVGGKTTRGYGYFSIVSMRASG
;
A
#
# COMPACT_ATOMS: atom_id res chain seq x y z
N MET A 1 22.61 -3.53 12.16
CA MET A 1 23.28 -4.50 11.28
C MET A 1 22.98 -4.10 9.84
N ILE A 2 23.98 -3.89 8.98
CA ILE A 2 23.72 -3.57 7.57
C ILE A 2 23.27 -4.85 6.89
N ILE A 3 22.05 -4.90 6.34
CA ILE A 3 21.66 -5.98 5.43
C ILE A 3 22.54 -5.88 4.20
N MET A 4 23.59 -6.69 4.14
CA MET A 4 24.57 -6.69 3.07
C MET A 4 24.79 -8.12 2.62
N ILE A 5 24.58 -8.36 1.33
CA ILE A 5 24.94 -9.63 0.71
C ILE A 5 26.47 -9.76 0.82
N PRO A 6 27.01 -10.92 1.22
CA PRO A 6 28.46 -11.14 1.25
C PRO A 6 29.10 -10.75 -0.08
N LYS A 7 30.18 -9.96 -0.03
CA LYS A 7 30.86 -9.46 -1.24
C LYS A 7 31.35 -10.60 -2.12
N ASP A 8 31.81 -11.68 -1.51
CA ASP A 8 32.30 -12.86 -2.22
C ASP A 8 31.19 -13.52 -3.04
N LEU A 9 29.98 -13.61 -2.48
CA LEU A 9 28.83 -14.20 -3.15
C LEU A 9 28.34 -13.34 -4.34
N LEU A 10 28.39 -12.01 -4.19
CA LEU A 10 28.14 -11.08 -5.30
C LEU A 10 29.22 -11.18 -6.38
N TYR A 11 30.50 -11.30 -5.99
CA TYR A 11 31.61 -11.47 -6.92
C TYR A 11 31.48 -12.76 -7.72
N ASP A 12 31.17 -13.87 -7.06
CA ASP A 12 30.95 -15.16 -7.72
C ASP A 12 29.75 -15.13 -8.67
N TYR A 13 28.68 -14.41 -8.31
CA TYR A 13 27.55 -14.19 -9.20
C TYR A 13 27.96 -13.44 -10.47
N TRP A 14 28.67 -12.31 -10.34
CA TRP A 14 29.17 -11.57 -11.50
C TRP A 14 30.16 -12.39 -12.33
N LYS A 15 31.06 -13.12 -11.69
CA LYS A 15 32.00 -14.01 -12.36
C LYS A 15 31.25 -15.05 -13.19
N SER A 16 30.22 -15.69 -12.64
CA SER A 16 29.41 -16.69 -13.35
C SER A 16 28.68 -16.13 -14.58
N ILE A 17 28.23 -14.87 -14.52
CA ILE A 17 27.62 -14.16 -15.67
C ILE A 17 28.66 -13.92 -16.76
N MET A 18 29.84 -13.44 -16.37
CA MET A 18 30.91 -13.07 -17.29
C MET A 18 31.56 -14.31 -17.95
N THR A 19 31.77 -15.38 -17.19
CA THR A 19 32.41 -16.61 -17.68
C THR A 19 31.42 -17.59 -18.32
N LYS A 20 30.11 -17.40 -18.13
CA LYS A 20 29.06 -18.34 -18.55
C LYS A 20 29.32 -19.78 -18.07
N ASP A 21 29.83 -19.92 -16.85
CA ASP A 21 30.23 -21.21 -16.27
C ASP A 21 29.05 -22.10 -15.81
N GLY A 22 27.81 -21.69 -16.08
CA GLY A 22 26.60 -22.41 -15.73
C GLY A 22 26.18 -22.34 -14.25
N ARG A 23 26.97 -21.72 -13.37
CA ARG A 23 26.68 -21.68 -11.92
C ARG A 23 25.76 -20.52 -11.50
N LYS A 24 25.41 -19.64 -12.44
CA LYS A 24 24.61 -18.42 -12.22
C LYS A 24 23.35 -18.68 -11.38
N ASP A 25 22.53 -19.66 -11.75
CA ASP A 25 21.24 -19.88 -11.10
C ASP A 25 21.38 -20.46 -9.70
N THR A 26 22.41 -21.29 -9.47
CA THR A 26 22.74 -21.82 -8.14
C THR A 26 23.17 -20.68 -7.21
N ILE A 27 24.09 -19.83 -7.66
CA ILE A 27 24.57 -18.69 -6.88
C ILE A 27 23.44 -17.68 -6.65
N LYS A 28 22.58 -17.44 -7.66
CA LYS A 28 21.40 -16.59 -7.53
C LYS A 28 20.49 -17.09 -6.40
N ARG A 29 20.20 -18.40 -6.34
CA ARG A 29 19.38 -18.98 -5.26
C ARG A 29 20.03 -18.79 -3.90
N GLU A 30 21.34 -19.03 -3.79
CA GLU A 30 22.08 -18.84 -2.54
C GLU A 30 22.02 -17.38 -2.04
N ILE A 31 22.16 -16.41 -2.94
CA ILE A 31 21.99 -14.98 -2.61
C ILE A 31 20.58 -14.72 -2.09
N ILE A 32 19.55 -15.26 -2.76
CA ILE A 32 18.15 -15.05 -2.37
C ILE A 32 17.87 -15.63 -0.98
N HIS A 33 18.35 -16.85 -0.70
CA HIS A 33 18.20 -17.48 0.61
C HIS A 33 18.90 -16.66 1.70
N THR A 34 20.17 -16.29 1.48
CA THR A 34 20.94 -15.45 2.40
C THR A 34 20.22 -14.13 2.70
N TYR A 35 19.66 -13.51 1.66
CA TYR A 35 18.96 -12.23 1.78
C TYR A 35 17.61 -12.35 2.51
N LEU A 36 16.87 -13.43 2.25
CA LEU A 36 15.64 -13.77 2.98
C LEU A 36 15.92 -13.95 4.47
N ASP A 37 16.93 -14.73 4.81
CA ASP A 37 17.31 -14.99 6.20
C ASP A 37 17.70 -13.69 6.90
N LEU A 38 18.49 -12.85 6.23
CA LEU A 38 18.95 -11.58 6.78
C LEU A 38 17.81 -10.57 7.00
N ILE A 39 16.87 -10.44 6.05
CA ILE A 39 15.69 -9.59 6.25
C ILE A 39 14.82 -10.11 7.38
N ASN A 40 14.51 -11.41 7.38
CA ASN A 40 13.61 -11.97 8.38
C ASN A 40 14.22 -11.88 9.78
N PHE A 41 15.52 -12.16 9.93
CA PHE A 41 16.24 -11.95 11.17
C PHE A 41 16.17 -10.48 11.62
N ASN A 42 16.54 -9.54 10.75
CA ASN A 42 16.52 -8.12 11.09
C ASN A 42 15.09 -7.61 11.40
N ALA A 43 14.07 -8.09 10.68
CA ALA A 43 12.69 -7.73 10.95
C ALA A 43 12.21 -8.24 12.33
N ARG A 44 12.62 -9.44 12.75
CA ARG A 44 12.33 -9.95 14.10
C ARG A 44 12.94 -9.07 15.19
N GLU A 45 14.18 -8.65 15.02
CA GLU A 45 14.88 -7.81 16.00
C GLU A 45 14.33 -6.38 16.07
N VAL A 46 13.96 -5.81 14.92
CA VAL A 46 13.59 -4.39 14.80
C VAL A 46 12.09 -4.15 14.95
N ALA A 47 11.23 -5.13 14.69
CA ALA A 47 9.78 -4.97 14.80
C ALA A 47 9.30 -4.50 16.20
N PRO A 48 9.82 -5.01 17.34
CA PRO A 48 9.46 -4.49 18.65
C PRO A 48 9.82 -3.01 18.84
N VAL A 49 11.00 -2.60 18.36
CA VAL A 49 11.48 -1.21 18.44
C VAL A 49 10.60 -0.29 17.59
N ILE A 50 10.23 -0.72 16.38
CA ILE A 50 9.31 0.03 15.52
C ILE A 50 7.93 0.14 16.16
N ALA A 51 7.42 -0.94 16.75
CA ALA A 51 6.13 -0.95 17.43
C ALA A 51 6.10 0.07 18.60
N GLU A 52 7.16 0.09 19.42
CA GLU A 52 7.30 1.07 20.52
C GLU A 52 7.42 2.50 19.98
N HIS A 53 8.23 2.73 18.95
CA HIS A 53 8.36 4.06 18.35
C HIS A 53 7.04 4.56 17.76
N THR A 54 6.29 3.68 17.10
CA THR A 54 4.98 4.00 16.53
C THR A 54 3.96 4.29 17.64
N GLU A 55 4.01 3.57 18.76
CA GLU A 55 3.17 3.85 19.94
C GLU A 55 3.39 5.28 20.45
N ARG A 56 4.66 5.67 20.66
CA ARG A 56 5.00 7.03 21.12
C ARG A 56 4.49 8.12 20.16
N ILE A 57 4.54 7.85 18.85
CA ILE A 57 3.99 8.76 17.83
C ILE A 57 2.46 8.86 17.98
N VAL A 58 1.76 7.72 18.12
CA VAL A 58 0.31 7.67 18.30
C VAL A 58 -0.12 8.41 19.56
N GLU A 59 0.55 8.19 20.69
CA GLU A 59 0.29 8.89 21.96
C GLU A 59 0.48 10.40 21.82
N THR A 60 1.61 10.83 21.24
CA THR A 60 1.92 12.25 21.04
C THR A 60 0.89 12.95 20.16
N LEU A 61 0.43 12.28 19.11
CA LEU A 61 -0.57 12.81 18.19
C LEU A 61 -1.97 12.81 18.81
N SER A 62 -2.33 11.78 19.57
CA SER A 62 -3.64 11.66 20.23
C SER A 62 -3.83 12.71 21.32
N ASN A 63 -2.76 13.20 21.95
CA ASN A 63 -2.80 14.27 22.94
C ASN A 63 -3.10 15.66 22.33
N ARG A 64 -3.18 15.79 21.00
CA ARG A 64 -3.52 17.05 20.33
C ARG A 64 -5.01 17.08 20.03
N ASN A 65 -5.75 17.98 20.70
CA ASN A 65 -7.21 18.11 20.55
C ASN A 65 -7.71 18.33 19.11
N SER A 66 -6.87 18.87 18.23
CA SER A 66 -7.22 19.11 16.82
C SER A 66 -6.99 17.89 15.91
N ILE A 67 -6.42 16.80 16.43
CA ILE A 67 -6.06 15.63 15.63
C ILE A 67 -6.79 14.40 16.17
N THR A 68 -7.48 13.69 15.29
CA THR A 68 -7.87 12.30 15.57
C THR A 68 -6.89 11.36 14.90
N VAL A 69 -6.41 10.39 15.67
CA VAL A 69 -5.57 9.29 15.20
C VAL A 69 -6.47 8.07 15.01
N ILE A 70 -6.37 7.44 13.84
CA ILE A 70 -6.89 6.11 13.55
C ILE A 70 -5.70 5.16 13.53
N ASP A 71 -5.57 4.39 14.59
CA ASP A 71 -4.53 3.36 14.74
C ASP A 71 -5.12 1.99 14.42
N THR A 72 -4.59 1.35 13.38
CA THR A 72 -5.13 0.11 12.83
C THR A 72 -4.05 -0.95 12.73
N VAL A 73 -4.33 -2.12 13.30
CA VAL A 73 -3.56 -3.33 13.02
C VAL A 73 -4.32 -4.16 12.00
N ALA A 74 -3.68 -4.47 10.88
CA ALA A 74 -4.25 -5.31 9.86
C ALA A 74 -3.29 -6.42 9.43
N LYS A 75 -3.86 -7.60 9.20
CA LYS A 75 -3.17 -8.82 8.78
C LYS A 75 -3.21 -8.93 7.26
N ALA A 76 -2.07 -9.18 6.63
CA ALA A 76 -2.01 -9.51 5.20
C ALA A 76 -2.82 -10.80 4.93
N VAL A 77 -3.85 -10.72 4.10
CA VAL A 77 -4.69 -11.89 3.73
C VAL A 77 -3.96 -12.78 2.75
N TYR A 78 -3.20 -12.16 1.85
CA TYR A 78 -2.33 -12.82 0.88
C TYR A 78 -0.96 -12.15 0.91
N ARG A 79 -0.04 -12.63 0.07
CA ARG A 79 1.26 -12.01 -0.15
C ARG A 79 1.11 -10.53 -0.53
N VAL A 80 1.99 -9.68 0.00
CA VAL A 80 2.00 -8.25 -0.35
C VAL A 80 3.27 -7.91 -1.10
N ARG A 81 3.10 -7.25 -2.24
CA ARG A 81 4.21 -6.73 -3.05
C ARG A 81 4.11 -5.23 -3.10
N HIS A 82 5.09 -4.55 -2.54
CA HIS A 82 5.18 -3.10 -2.66
C HIS A 82 6.62 -2.73 -3.03
N GLY A 83 6.81 -1.81 -3.97
CA GLY A 83 8.16 -1.47 -4.48
C GLY A 83 8.77 -2.47 -5.44
N THR A 84 7.97 -3.09 -6.31
CA THR A 84 8.43 -4.04 -7.34
C THR A 84 9.58 -3.47 -8.19
N SER A 85 9.61 -2.15 -8.39
CA SER A 85 10.65 -1.43 -9.13
C SER A 85 11.94 -1.14 -8.34
N ASN A 86 11.97 -1.43 -7.04
CA ASN A 86 13.21 -1.34 -6.24
C ASN A 86 14.07 -2.56 -6.51
N TYR A 87 14.75 -2.58 -7.65
CA TYR A 87 15.62 -3.68 -8.02
C TYR A 87 16.71 -3.88 -6.96
N LEU A 88 16.67 -5.03 -6.31
CA LEU A 88 17.75 -5.48 -5.47
C LEU A 88 18.43 -6.63 -6.19
N LEU A 89 19.60 -6.37 -6.78
CA LEU A 89 20.35 -7.39 -7.49
C LEU A 89 20.61 -8.60 -6.57
N PRO A 90 20.40 -9.84 -7.02
CA PRO A 90 20.05 -10.32 -8.38
C PRO A 90 18.54 -10.55 -8.62
N LEU A 91 17.66 -10.01 -7.79
CA LEU A 91 16.21 -10.18 -7.91
C LEU A 91 15.66 -9.41 -9.10
N GLU A 92 14.69 -10.01 -9.79
CA GLU A 92 14.02 -9.42 -10.95
C GLU A 92 12.93 -8.41 -10.55
N TRP A 93 12.41 -8.55 -9.33
CA TRP A 93 11.72 -7.47 -8.63
C TRP A 93 12.11 -7.46 -7.16
N GLY A 94 12.08 -6.27 -6.55
CA GLY A 94 12.35 -6.15 -5.12
C GLY A 94 11.13 -5.85 -4.27
N LEU A 95 11.43 -5.39 -3.07
CA LEU A 95 10.48 -5.03 -2.03
C LEU A 95 10.92 -3.68 -1.47
N THR A 96 9.98 -2.79 -1.17
CA THR A 96 10.28 -1.54 -0.48
C THR A 96 10.76 -1.83 0.92
N LEU A 97 12.05 -1.65 1.14
CA LEU A 97 12.67 -1.76 2.45
C LEU A 97 12.96 -0.37 2.99
N HIS A 98 12.68 -0.19 4.28
CA HIS A 98 12.97 1.06 4.93
C HIS A 98 14.49 1.28 4.98
N PRO A 99 15.02 2.44 4.56
CA PRO A 99 16.45 2.62 4.35
C PRO A 99 17.28 2.45 5.63
N ILE A 100 16.70 2.76 6.80
CA ILE A 100 17.35 2.66 8.11
C ILE A 100 17.04 1.31 8.76
N TYR A 101 15.76 1.06 9.08
CA TYR A 101 15.32 -0.18 9.73
C TYR A 101 15.55 -1.46 8.92
N LYS A 102 15.71 -1.37 7.59
CA LYS A 102 15.88 -2.52 6.69
C LYS A 102 14.78 -3.59 6.83
N VAL A 103 13.57 -3.16 7.13
CA VAL A 103 12.36 -4.00 7.15
C VAL A 103 11.46 -3.62 5.97
N PRO A 104 10.62 -4.53 5.46
CA PRO A 104 9.60 -4.13 4.50
C PRO A 104 8.67 -3.10 5.10
N TYR A 105 8.30 -2.08 4.34
CA TYR A 105 7.33 -1.10 4.78
C TYR A 105 6.43 -0.65 3.61
N ILE A 106 5.27 -0.14 3.97
CA ILE A 106 4.33 0.49 3.04
C ILE A 106 4.40 1.99 3.30
N PRO A 107 4.86 2.80 2.34
CA PRO A 107 4.90 4.25 2.48
C PRO A 107 3.52 4.84 2.77
N GLY A 108 3.47 5.87 3.61
CA GLY A 108 2.23 6.59 3.92
C GLY A 108 1.56 7.16 2.67
N SER A 109 2.33 7.56 1.66
CA SER A 109 1.81 7.97 0.36
C SER A 109 1.06 6.85 -0.36
N ALA A 110 1.52 5.61 -0.26
CA ALA A 110 0.83 4.45 -0.84
C ALA A 110 -0.48 4.17 -0.09
N VAL A 111 -0.47 4.21 1.25
CA VAL A 111 -1.69 4.05 2.07
C VAL A 111 -2.72 5.13 1.74
N LYS A 112 -2.27 6.39 1.66
CA LYS A 112 -3.11 7.53 1.28
C LYS A 112 -3.65 7.39 -0.14
N GLY A 113 -2.86 6.89 -1.08
CA GLY A 113 -3.27 6.62 -2.45
C GLY A 113 -4.40 5.58 -2.52
N VAL A 114 -4.30 4.48 -1.76
CA VAL A 114 -5.35 3.46 -1.72
C VAL A 114 -6.61 3.98 -1.02
N LEU A 115 -6.48 4.79 0.04
CA LEU A 115 -7.65 5.45 0.65
C LEU A 115 -8.37 6.38 -0.32
N ARG A 116 -7.61 7.16 -1.11
CA ARG A 116 -8.17 8.02 -2.16
C ARG A 116 -8.88 7.19 -3.24
N ALA A 117 -8.26 6.10 -3.68
CA ALA A 117 -8.87 5.19 -4.66
C ALA A 117 -10.15 4.54 -4.12
N ALA A 118 -10.16 4.11 -2.85
CA ALA A 118 -11.35 3.56 -2.20
C ALA A 118 -12.49 4.58 -2.10
N PHE A 119 -12.16 5.85 -1.83
CA PHE A 119 -13.14 6.93 -1.84
C PHE A 119 -13.75 7.17 -3.23
N ILE A 120 -12.91 7.24 -4.27
CA ILE A 120 -13.40 7.40 -5.65
C ILE A 120 -14.23 6.18 -6.08
N SER A 121 -13.82 4.97 -5.73
CA SER A 121 -14.59 3.74 -5.98
C SER A 121 -15.94 3.74 -5.27
N LEU A 122 -16.01 4.24 -4.03
CA LEU A 122 -17.28 4.40 -3.31
C LEU A 122 -18.22 5.39 -4.02
N LEU A 123 -17.69 6.49 -4.55
CA LEU A 123 -18.48 7.44 -5.33
C LEU A 123 -18.94 6.81 -6.66
N PHE A 124 -18.07 6.06 -7.33
CA PHE A 124 -18.36 5.40 -8.59
C PHE A 124 -19.54 4.42 -8.46
N GLU A 125 -19.51 3.57 -7.43
CA GLU A 125 -20.59 2.60 -7.12
C GLU A 125 -21.93 3.27 -6.80
N LYS A 126 -21.93 4.54 -6.40
CA LYS A 126 -23.15 5.30 -6.12
C LYS A 126 -23.62 6.12 -7.29
N TYR A 127 -22.71 6.51 -8.18
CA TYR A 127 -22.99 7.33 -9.34
C TYR A 127 -23.50 6.46 -10.50
N PHE A 128 -22.85 5.33 -10.74
CA PHE A 128 -23.18 4.43 -11.86
C PHE A 128 -23.84 3.15 -11.38
N ASN A 129 -24.99 2.83 -11.97
CA ASN A 129 -25.65 1.53 -11.79
C ASN A 129 -25.24 0.51 -12.88
N GLU A 130 -24.73 1.00 -14.01
CA GLU A 130 -24.28 0.23 -15.15
C GLU A 130 -22.91 0.77 -15.63
N PRO A 131 -22.10 -0.04 -16.35
CA PRO A 131 -20.81 0.43 -16.86
C PRO A 131 -20.98 1.65 -17.77
N PRO A 132 -20.34 2.79 -17.44
CA PRO A 132 -20.48 4.00 -18.25
C PRO A 132 -19.69 3.94 -19.55
N GLU A 133 -20.04 4.84 -20.47
CA GLU A 133 -19.20 5.12 -21.63
C GLU A 133 -17.92 5.87 -21.21
N GLU A 134 -16.92 5.88 -22.11
CA GLU A 134 -15.59 6.44 -21.80
C GLU A 134 -15.65 7.93 -21.44
N GLU A 135 -16.50 8.71 -22.11
CA GLU A 135 -16.61 10.15 -21.87
C GLU A 135 -17.28 10.46 -20.52
N GLU A 136 -18.38 9.77 -20.20
CA GLU A 136 -19.05 9.89 -18.89
C GLU A 136 -18.10 9.50 -17.75
N LEU A 137 -17.31 8.44 -17.94
CA LEU A 137 -16.30 8.02 -16.96
C LEU A 137 -15.25 9.11 -16.75
N ARG A 138 -14.78 9.77 -17.82
CA ARG A 138 -13.79 10.85 -17.74
C ARG A 138 -14.35 12.06 -16.98
N GLU A 139 -15.59 12.47 -17.26
CA GLU A 139 -16.26 13.56 -16.56
C GLU A 139 -16.47 13.25 -15.08
N PHE A 140 -16.98 12.06 -14.77
CA PHE A 140 -17.12 11.59 -13.39
C PHE A 140 -15.78 11.60 -12.66
N LEU A 141 -14.72 11.04 -13.25
CA LEU A 141 -13.41 10.98 -12.62
C LEU A 141 -12.85 12.38 -12.35
N LYS A 142 -13.10 13.35 -13.23
CA LYS A 142 -12.68 14.75 -13.02
C LYS A 142 -13.35 15.34 -11.76
N GLU A 143 -14.67 15.24 -11.66
CA GLU A 143 -15.42 15.76 -10.50
C GLU A 143 -15.12 14.96 -9.22
N ALA A 144 -15.05 13.63 -9.28
CA ALA A 144 -14.70 12.80 -8.14
C ALA A 144 -13.29 13.12 -7.60
N ASN A 145 -12.31 13.39 -8.49
CA ASN A 145 -10.97 13.80 -8.08
C ASN A 145 -10.94 15.17 -7.42
N LYS A 146 -11.82 16.09 -7.87
CA LYS A 146 -12.04 17.41 -7.29
C LYS A 146 -12.65 17.30 -5.88
N VAL A 147 -13.64 16.43 -5.69
CA VAL A 147 -14.19 16.16 -4.34
C VAL A 147 -13.13 15.52 -3.44
N ALA A 148 -12.37 14.55 -3.96
CA ALA A 148 -11.34 13.84 -3.20
C ALA A 148 -10.18 14.74 -2.76
N SER A 149 -9.84 15.79 -3.50
CA SER A 149 -8.74 16.70 -3.13
C SER A 149 -9.05 17.51 -1.86
N HIS A 150 -10.32 17.73 -1.50
CA HIS A 150 -10.66 18.34 -0.21
C HIS A 150 -10.16 17.49 0.97
N LEU A 151 -10.26 16.16 0.88
CA LEU A 151 -9.82 15.24 1.94
C LEU A 151 -8.31 14.95 1.84
N PHE A 152 -7.82 14.64 0.64
CA PHE A 152 -6.48 14.12 0.40
C PHE A 152 -5.45 15.19 -0.02
N GLY A 153 -5.89 16.43 -0.22
CA GLY A 153 -5.07 17.52 -0.75
C GLY A 153 -4.91 17.47 -2.28
N SER A 154 -4.40 18.57 -2.84
CA SER A 154 -3.98 18.74 -4.24
C SER A 154 -2.64 19.47 -4.29
N THR A 155 -1.87 19.25 -5.35
CA THR A 155 -0.67 20.03 -5.69
C THR A 155 -0.96 21.15 -6.68
N ASN A 156 -2.17 21.21 -7.24
CA ASN A 156 -2.52 22.21 -8.25
C ASN A 156 -2.97 23.50 -7.56
N ASP A 157 -2.39 24.62 -7.99
CA ASP A 157 -2.64 25.98 -7.48
C ASP A 157 -4.00 26.56 -7.91
N GLU A 158 -4.86 25.79 -8.58
CA GLU A 158 -6.18 26.27 -8.98
C GLU A 158 -7.13 26.36 -7.77
N PRO A 159 -7.64 27.56 -7.44
CA PRO A 159 -8.63 27.72 -6.38
C PRO A 159 -9.89 26.89 -6.66
N PRO A 160 -10.57 26.38 -5.62
CA PRO A 160 -10.30 26.55 -4.19
C PRO A 160 -9.22 25.61 -3.62
N PHE A 161 -8.45 24.90 -4.45
CA PHE A 161 -7.68 23.71 -4.06
C PHE A 161 -6.25 23.97 -3.57
N THR A 162 -5.99 25.17 -3.06
CA THR A 162 -4.78 25.48 -2.31
C THR A 162 -4.98 25.12 -0.84
N GLY A 163 -4.44 23.97 -0.43
CA GLY A 163 -4.17 23.80 1.00
C GLY A 163 -4.18 22.37 1.45
N LYS A 164 -3.09 21.96 2.13
CA LYS A 164 -2.78 20.79 2.98
C LYS A 164 -3.68 19.55 2.82
N SER A 165 -3.48 18.47 3.55
CA SER A 165 -4.45 17.37 3.53
C SER A 165 -5.12 17.27 4.87
N LEU A 166 -6.43 17.04 4.87
CA LEU A 166 -7.15 16.67 6.08
C LEU A 166 -6.62 15.34 6.62
N ILE A 167 -6.40 14.38 5.72
CA ILE A 167 -5.98 13.01 6.03
C ILE A 167 -4.49 12.83 5.74
N THR A 168 -3.73 12.50 6.78
CA THR A 168 -2.31 12.16 6.66
C THR A 168 -2.12 10.69 7.04
N ALA A 169 -1.52 9.90 6.15
CA ALA A 169 -1.15 8.52 6.43
C ALA A 169 0.36 8.45 6.66
N TYR A 170 0.76 7.74 7.71
CA TYR A 170 2.16 7.50 8.05
C TYR A 170 2.65 6.21 7.41
N ASP A 171 3.96 6.07 7.34
CA ASP A 171 4.60 4.82 6.92
C ASP A 171 4.13 3.68 7.83
N SER A 172 3.78 2.56 7.20
CA SER A 172 3.21 1.39 7.86
C SER A 172 4.21 0.25 7.87
N TYR A 173 4.42 -0.32 9.04
CA TYR A 173 5.48 -1.29 9.29
C TYR A 173 4.92 -2.61 9.79
N PRO A 174 5.61 -3.73 9.53
CA PRO A 174 5.27 -5.01 10.12
C PRO A 174 5.59 -5.01 11.61
N ILE A 175 4.67 -5.55 12.40
CA ILE A 175 4.82 -5.69 13.87
C ILE A 175 4.92 -7.16 14.29
N GLU A 176 4.32 -8.08 13.53
CA GLU A 176 4.37 -9.52 13.80
C GLU A 176 4.59 -10.31 12.51
N PRO A 177 5.33 -11.43 12.57
CA PRO A 177 5.58 -12.25 11.39
C PRO A 177 4.30 -12.96 10.93
N GLY A 178 4.30 -13.36 9.66
CA GLY A 178 3.23 -14.14 9.05
C GLY A 178 3.47 -15.65 9.12
N ILE A 179 3.07 -16.32 8.03
CA ILE A 179 3.19 -17.76 7.86
C ILE A 179 4.64 -18.22 8.08
N ALA A 180 4.80 -19.38 8.74
CA ALA A 180 6.08 -19.96 9.12
C ALA A 180 6.99 -19.04 9.97
N GLY A 181 6.42 -18.01 10.62
CA GLY A 181 7.18 -17.06 11.41
C GLY A 181 8.08 -16.13 10.58
N LEU A 182 7.75 -15.95 9.29
CA LEU A 182 8.50 -15.10 8.36
C LEU A 182 7.75 -13.78 8.09
N TYR A 183 8.48 -12.69 7.93
CA TYR A 183 7.99 -11.40 7.45
C TYR A 183 8.05 -11.29 5.93
N VAL A 184 9.06 -11.91 5.31
CA VAL A 184 9.29 -11.90 3.86
C VAL A 184 9.54 -13.33 3.39
N ILE A 185 8.98 -13.68 2.24
CA ILE A 185 9.16 -14.97 1.58
C ILE A 185 9.61 -14.77 0.12
N GLY A 186 10.26 -15.80 -0.41
CA GLY A 186 10.53 -15.89 -1.84
C GLY A 186 9.24 -16.12 -2.61
N ASP A 187 9.14 -15.53 -3.80
CA ASP A 187 7.98 -15.63 -4.65
C ASP A 187 8.42 -15.76 -6.12
N VAL A 188 7.61 -16.46 -6.91
CA VAL A 188 7.90 -16.76 -8.32
C VAL A 188 6.70 -16.42 -9.19
N LEU A 189 6.96 -15.83 -10.34
CA LEU A 189 6.00 -15.67 -11.40
C LEU A 189 6.55 -16.31 -12.65
N THR A 190 5.77 -17.19 -13.26
CA THR A 190 6.18 -17.87 -14.48
C THR A 190 5.26 -17.41 -15.62
N PRO A 191 5.49 -16.23 -16.22
CA PRO A 191 4.86 -15.93 -17.50
C PRO A 191 5.25 -17.01 -18.52
N HIS A 192 4.25 -17.60 -19.15
CA HIS A 192 4.41 -18.56 -20.25
C HIS A 192 4.34 -17.85 -21.62
N TYR A 193 3.67 -16.69 -21.66
CA TYR A 193 3.44 -15.91 -22.86
C TYR A 193 4.07 -14.51 -22.70
N PRO A 194 5.26 -14.27 -23.27
CA PRO A 194 5.93 -12.98 -23.15
C PRO A 194 5.22 -11.90 -23.98
N THR A 195 4.84 -10.79 -23.36
CA THR A 195 4.21 -9.63 -24.04
C THR A 195 5.15 -8.90 -25.01
N THR A 196 6.44 -9.19 -24.97
CA THR A 196 7.46 -8.56 -25.83
C THR A 196 7.56 -9.18 -27.22
N ARG A 197 6.83 -10.27 -27.48
CA ARG A 197 6.86 -10.99 -28.76
C ARG A 197 5.46 -11.50 -29.08
N GLU A 198 5.04 -11.32 -30.33
CA GLU A 198 3.83 -12.00 -30.84
C GLU A 198 4.10 -13.51 -30.92
N LEU A 199 3.24 -14.28 -30.25
CA LEU A 199 3.24 -15.73 -30.30
C LEU A 199 2.39 -16.15 -31.49
N LYS A 200 2.90 -17.08 -32.31
CA LYS A 200 2.14 -17.57 -33.46
C LYS A 200 1.16 -18.64 -33.01
N ASP A 201 1.61 -19.56 -32.16
CA ASP A 201 0.84 -20.69 -31.65
C ASP A 201 1.28 -21.09 -30.22
N GLU A 202 0.55 -22.01 -29.59
CA GLU A 202 0.82 -22.55 -28.25
C GLU A 202 2.22 -23.20 -28.11
N LEU A 203 2.80 -23.65 -29.23
CA LEU A 203 4.16 -24.22 -29.26
C LEU A 203 5.26 -23.19 -28.95
N ASP A 204 4.96 -21.90 -29.09
CA ASP A 204 5.88 -20.80 -28.77
C ASP A 204 5.83 -20.43 -27.27
N ALA A 205 4.96 -21.07 -26.47
CA ALA A 205 4.87 -20.83 -25.04
C ALA A 205 6.15 -21.30 -24.33
N GLU A 206 6.80 -20.38 -23.62
CA GLU A 206 8.05 -20.66 -22.90
C GLU A 206 7.90 -20.20 -21.44
N PRO A 207 7.87 -21.13 -20.47
CA PRO A 207 7.80 -20.76 -19.06
C PRO A 207 9.09 -20.05 -18.64
N ARG A 208 8.97 -18.81 -18.19
CA ARG A 208 10.11 -18.01 -17.71
C ARG A 208 9.95 -17.67 -16.22
N PRO A 209 10.50 -18.47 -15.30
CA PRO A 209 10.37 -18.20 -13.86
C PRO A 209 11.13 -16.94 -13.45
N ILE A 210 10.37 -15.92 -13.03
CA ILE A 210 10.84 -14.64 -12.50
C ILE A 210 10.73 -14.73 -10.98
N ILE A 211 11.88 -14.69 -10.29
CA ILE A 211 11.95 -14.82 -8.82
C ILE A 211 12.10 -13.44 -8.20
N GLY A 212 11.34 -13.18 -7.15
CA GLY A 212 11.47 -11.98 -6.34
C GLY A 212 11.01 -12.21 -4.91
N LEU A 213 10.86 -11.11 -4.16
CA LEU A 213 10.43 -11.16 -2.76
C LEU A 213 9.00 -10.67 -2.61
N SER A 214 8.34 -11.12 -1.54
CA SER A 214 7.03 -10.65 -1.13
C SER A 214 6.92 -10.69 0.39
N VAL A 215 6.15 -9.78 0.96
CA VAL A 215 5.75 -9.89 2.37
C VAL A 215 4.94 -11.17 2.53
N ALA A 216 5.25 -11.91 3.58
CA ALA A 216 4.61 -13.17 3.89
C ALA A 216 3.11 -12.97 4.19
N GLU A 217 2.28 -13.88 3.71
CA GLU A 217 0.89 -13.95 4.10
C GLU A 217 0.78 -14.03 5.62
N GLY A 218 -0.21 -13.33 6.19
CA GLY A 218 -0.48 -13.32 7.61
C GLY A 218 0.39 -12.37 8.44
N THR A 219 1.37 -11.70 7.82
CA THR A 219 2.16 -10.65 8.50
C THR A 219 1.23 -9.54 8.98
N ARG A 220 1.37 -9.10 10.23
CA ARG A 220 0.56 -7.99 10.77
C ARG A 220 1.30 -6.68 10.59
N PHE A 221 0.61 -5.71 10.02
CA PHE A 221 1.08 -4.35 9.85
C PHE A 221 0.30 -3.40 10.76
N ARG A 222 1.00 -2.39 11.27
CA ARG A 222 0.39 -1.26 11.97
C ARG A 222 0.32 -0.08 11.00
N PHE A 223 -0.88 0.46 10.84
CA PHE A 223 -1.22 1.59 9.99
C PHE A 223 -1.69 2.73 10.89
N VAL A 224 -1.06 3.90 10.75
CA VAL A 224 -1.42 5.10 11.50
C VAL A 224 -1.88 6.16 10.52
N ILE A 225 -3.12 6.63 10.72
CA ILE A 225 -3.73 7.70 9.93
C ILE A 225 -4.16 8.80 10.88
N THR A 226 -3.93 10.06 10.51
CA THR A 226 -4.40 11.22 11.26
C THR A 226 -5.37 12.06 10.46
N ILE A 227 -6.32 12.65 11.19
CA ILE A 227 -7.34 13.55 10.67
C ILE A 227 -7.21 14.88 11.41
N ASP A 228 -6.90 15.95 10.68
CA ASP A 228 -6.79 17.30 11.23
C ASP A 228 -8.17 17.99 11.32
N LYS A 229 -8.87 17.80 12.44
CA LYS A 229 -10.21 18.37 12.71
C LYS A 229 -10.25 19.91 12.68
N SER A 230 -9.09 20.59 12.72
CA SER A 230 -9.06 22.06 12.55
C SER A 230 -9.52 22.50 11.15
N ARG A 231 -9.38 21.62 10.16
CA ARG A 231 -9.77 21.84 8.75
C ARG A 231 -11.24 21.51 8.51
N ARG A 232 -12.13 22.17 9.24
CA ARG A 232 -13.59 21.96 9.11
C ARG A 232 -14.09 22.35 7.72
N ASP A 233 -13.51 23.39 7.14
CA ASP A 233 -13.72 23.84 5.76
C ASP A 233 -13.53 22.70 4.75
N ALA A 234 -12.46 21.91 4.89
CA ALA A 234 -12.18 20.79 3.99
C ALA A 234 -13.25 19.69 4.11
N ILE A 235 -13.80 19.46 5.31
CA ILE A 235 -14.85 18.47 5.54
C ILE A 235 -16.16 18.94 4.92
N GLU A 236 -16.56 20.19 5.15
CA GLU A 236 -17.79 20.74 4.57
C GLU A 236 -17.72 20.84 3.05
N ASN A 237 -16.59 21.26 2.48
CA ASN A 237 -16.41 21.29 1.02
C ASN A 237 -16.46 19.89 0.40
N ALA A 238 -15.85 18.88 1.06
CA ALA A 238 -15.97 17.50 0.61
C ALA A 238 -17.42 17.01 0.69
N LYS A 239 -18.14 17.35 1.76
CA LYS A 239 -19.55 16.98 1.95
C LYS A 239 -20.44 17.59 0.87
N GLU A 240 -20.28 18.88 0.58
CA GLU A 240 -21.04 19.57 -0.47
C GLU A 240 -20.72 18.99 -1.85
N GLY A 241 -19.43 18.78 -2.16
CA GLY A 241 -19.03 18.16 -3.42
C GLY A 241 -19.59 16.75 -3.61
N VAL A 242 -19.66 15.93 -2.55
CA VAL A 242 -20.33 14.61 -2.60
C VAL A 242 -21.84 14.76 -2.81
N LYS A 243 -22.47 15.74 -2.17
CA LYS A 243 -23.91 16.02 -2.29
C LYS A 243 -24.28 16.41 -3.72
N GLU A 244 -23.52 17.34 -4.31
CA GLU A 244 -23.68 17.79 -5.69
C GLU A 244 -23.46 16.66 -6.68
N LEU A 245 -22.32 15.94 -6.56
CA LEU A 245 -21.93 14.87 -7.49
C LEU A 245 -22.95 13.72 -7.51
N LEU A 246 -23.47 13.32 -6.35
CA LEU A 246 -24.38 12.17 -6.23
C LEU A 246 -25.86 12.58 -6.14
N HIS A 247 -26.19 13.87 -6.30
CA HIS A 247 -27.54 14.42 -6.14
C HIS A 247 -28.25 13.95 -4.85
N LEU A 248 -27.51 13.88 -3.74
CA LEU A 248 -28.00 13.32 -2.48
C LEU A 248 -28.80 14.34 -1.66
N ASN A 249 -29.77 13.84 -0.88
CA ASN A 249 -30.40 14.62 0.19
C ASN A 249 -29.52 14.64 1.45
N ASP A 250 -29.72 15.64 2.32
CA ASP A 250 -28.94 15.82 3.56
C ASP A 250 -29.07 14.66 4.56
N ASN A 251 -30.10 13.83 4.40
CA ASN A 251 -30.34 12.65 5.24
C ASN A 251 -29.63 11.38 4.74
N SER A 252 -28.86 11.47 3.64
CA SER A 252 -28.08 10.34 3.13
C SER A 252 -27.08 9.86 4.19
N PRO A 253 -27.01 8.54 4.49
CA PRO A 253 -26.02 8.00 5.42
C PRO A 253 -24.57 8.38 5.09
N LEU A 254 -24.26 8.59 3.80
CA LEU A 254 -22.94 9.04 3.37
C LEU A 254 -22.63 10.46 3.86
N LEU A 255 -23.56 11.40 3.64
CA LEU A 255 -23.40 12.80 4.07
C LEU A 255 -23.47 12.95 5.60
N ILE A 256 -24.28 12.12 6.27
CA ILE A 256 -24.34 12.07 7.74
C ILE A 256 -22.99 11.68 8.34
N ASN A 257 -22.19 10.83 7.68
CA ASN A 257 -20.88 10.42 8.22
C ASN A 257 -19.73 11.34 7.78
N LEU A 258 -19.90 12.10 6.69
CA LEU A 258 -18.98 13.16 6.25
C LEU A 258 -19.19 14.46 7.06
N ASN A 259 -18.95 14.40 8.37
CA ASN A 259 -18.95 15.58 9.24
C ASN A 259 -17.83 15.50 10.29
N VAL A 260 -17.48 16.63 10.90
CA VAL A 260 -16.37 16.75 11.86
C VAL A 260 -16.42 15.72 13.01
N ASN A 261 -17.61 15.40 13.50
CA ASN A 261 -17.79 14.49 14.63
C ASN A 261 -17.72 13.01 14.22
N ARG A 262 -17.98 12.68 12.95
CA ARG A 262 -18.05 11.28 12.46
C ARG A 262 -17.02 10.94 11.38
N ILE A 263 -16.19 11.90 10.98
CA ILE A 263 -15.20 11.72 9.91
C ILE A 263 -14.25 10.56 10.20
N HIS A 264 -13.94 10.26 11.46
CA HIS A 264 -13.10 9.13 11.84
C HIS A 264 -13.77 7.78 11.54
N ILE A 265 -15.09 7.67 11.70
CA ILE A 265 -15.87 6.49 11.31
C ILE A 265 -15.84 6.33 9.79
N PHE A 266 -16.03 7.45 9.08
CA PHE A 266 -15.98 7.46 7.62
C PHE A 266 -14.61 7.01 7.08
N VAL A 267 -13.51 7.57 7.59
CA VAL A 267 -12.15 7.18 7.21
C VAL A 267 -11.85 5.73 7.61
N GLY A 268 -12.33 5.29 8.78
CA GLY A 268 -12.25 3.88 9.18
C GLY A 268 -12.94 2.95 8.18
N ALA A 269 -14.16 3.30 7.73
CA ALA A 269 -14.90 2.56 6.72
C ALA A 269 -14.18 2.55 5.35
N LEU A 270 -13.64 3.71 4.94
CA LEU A 270 -12.81 3.79 3.73
C LEU A 270 -11.57 2.91 3.83
N LEU A 271 -10.93 2.83 4.99
CA LEU A 271 -9.79 1.94 5.21
C LEU A 271 -10.18 0.46 5.07
N MET A 272 -11.38 0.08 5.56
CA MET A 272 -11.87 -1.30 5.37
C MET A 272 -12.09 -1.61 3.89
N LYS A 273 -12.71 -0.68 3.13
CA LYS A 273 -12.92 -0.83 1.69
C LYS A 273 -11.59 -0.90 0.94
N ALA A 274 -10.66 0.01 1.26
CA ALA A 274 -9.31 0.05 0.71
C ALA A 274 -8.59 -1.29 0.86
N PHE A 275 -8.63 -1.89 2.05
CA PHE A 275 -7.94 -3.14 2.35
C PHE A 275 -8.59 -4.38 1.78
N ARG A 276 -9.92 -4.37 1.57
CA ARG A 276 -10.68 -5.54 1.09
C ARG A 276 -10.89 -5.56 -0.42
N GLU A 277 -11.01 -4.40 -1.05
CA GLU A 277 -11.48 -4.33 -2.44
C GLU A 277 -10.42 -3.74 -3.38
N VAL A 278 -9.67 -2.72 -2.93
CA VAL A 278 -8.65 -2.07 -3.77
C VAL A 278 -7.29 -2.80 -3.67
N GLY A 279 -6.87 -3.12 -2.45
CA GLY A 279 -5.56 -3.70 -2.16
C GLY A 279 -4.42 -2.67 -2.18
N VAL A 280 -3.32 -2.99 -1.50
CA VAL A 280 -2.15 -2.12 -1.34
C VAL A 280 -0.93 -2.71 -2.03
N GLY A 281 -0.30 -1.92 -2.90
CA GLY A 281 0.91 -2.30 -3.62
C GLY A 281 0.65 -2.76 -5.05
N GLY A 282 1.49 -3.65 -5.56
CA GLY A 282 1.47 -4.15 -6.93
C GLY A 282 0.72 -5.48 -7.06
N LYS A 283 0.17 -5.71 -8.26
CA LYS A 283 -0.56 -6.94 -8.64
C LYS A 283 -1.80 -7.23 -7.78
N THR A 284 -2.48 -6.18 -7.33
CA THR A 284 -3.73 -6.30 -6.56
C THR A 284 -4.82 -7.04 -7.35
N THR A 285 -4.92 -6.82 -8.66
CA THR A 285 -5.82 -7.56 -9.57
C THR A 285 -5.57 -9.07 -9.62
N ARG A 286 -4.43 -9.55 -9.10
CA ARG A 286 -4.08 -10.97 -9.00
C ARG A 286 -4.11 -11.50 -7.56
N GLY A 287 -4.74 -10.78 -6.65
CA GLY A 287 -4.94 -11.19 -5.25
C GLY A 287 -3.84 -10.74 -4.27
N TYR A 288 -2.85 -9.95 -4.70
CA TYR A 288 -1.81 -9.45 -3.79
C TYR A 288 -2.27 -8.21 -3.02
N GLY A 289 -1.70 -7.97 -1.83
CA GLY A 289 -1.85 -6.67 -1.17
C GLY A 289 -3.16 -6.44 -0.40
N TYR A 290 -3.99 -7.47 -0.22
CA TYR A 290 -5.22 -7.37 0.58
C TYR A 290 -4.94 -7.57 2.07
N PHE A 291 -5.67 -6.84 2.90
CA PHE A 291 -5.53 -6.86 4.36
C PHE A 291 -6.88 -7.09 5.05
N SER A 292 -6.84 -7.77 6.19
CA SER A 292 -7.98 -7.92 7.10
C SER A 292 -7.67 -7.21 8.40
N ILE A 293 -8.55 -6.30 8.81
CA ILE A 293 -8.38 -5.52 10.04
C ILE A 293 -8.53 -6.46 11.25
N VAL A 294 -7.52 -6.45 12.11
CA VAL A 294 -7.50 -7.19 13.39
C VAL A 294 -8.02 -6.30 14.50
N SER A 295 -7.57 -5.05 14.53
CA SER A 295 -8.05 -4.04 15.48
C SER A 295 -7.97 -2.66 14.86
N MET A 296 -8.93 -1.80 15.17
CA MET A 296 -8.94 -0.39 14.80
C MET A 296 -9.38 0.42 16.01
N ARG A 297 -8.63 1.46 16.34
CA ARG A 297 -8.93 2.38 17.45
C ARG A 297 -8.85 3.80 16.92
N ALA A 298 -9.81 4.62 17.33
CA ALA A 298 -9.77 6.06 17.11
C ALA A 298 -9.53 6.77 18.45
N SER A 299 -8.57 7.68 18.50
CA SER A 299 -8.22 8.47 19.68
C SER A 299 -7.99 9.94 19.30
N GLY A 300 -8.36 10.87 20.19
CA GLY A 300 -8.27 12.32 19.96
C GLY A 300 -9.57 12.98 19.52
#